data_AF-A0A250IJU7-F1
#
_entry.id   AF-A0A250IJU7-F1
#
_cell.length_a   1.000
_cell.length_b   1.000
_cell.length_c   1.000
_cell.angle_alpha   90.00
_cell.angle_beta   90.00
_cell.angle_gamma   90.00
#
_symmetry.space_group_name_H-M   'P 1'
#
loop_
_entity.id
_entity.type
_entity.pdbx_description
1 polymer ?
#
loop_
_entity_poly.entity_id
_entity_poly.type
_entity_poly.pdbx_seq_one_letter_code
_entity_poly.pdbx_strand_id
1 'polypeptide(L)'
;MPLTLSLVAASLTLAAPVRFDRVDLLSEDGGTFLHYDMPLAGAYAPMVALRFLEQVKVVFSLPVGLYAGASISSQSLSYEGMLWRSQEGRGLVWTGSLHTRLLMPYGAHVGVAWRAGPLRVGAGASLSTQATWARPEWSQWRVLPTLAVGIGSNVAPGM
;
A
#
# COMPACT_ATOMS: atom_id res chain seq x y z
N MET A 1 -20.26 -17.78 -25.90
CA MET A 1 -19.27 -18.84 -25.63
C MET A 1 -17.81 -18.48 -25.97
N PRO A 2 -17.46 -17.70 -27.02
CA PRO A 2 -16.06 -17.36 -27.25
C PRO A 2 -15.51 -16.39 -26.17
N LEU A 3 -16.35 -15.48 -25.69
CA LEU A 3 -16.00 -14.49 -24.66
C LEU A 3 -15.62 -15.14 -23.32
N THR A 4 -16.31 -16.21 -22.92
CA THR A 4 -16.00 -16.98 -21.70
C THR A 4 -14.70 -17.76 -21.84
N LEU A 5 -14.43 -18.34 -23.01
CA LEU A 5 -13.15 -19.01 -23.31
C LEU A 5 -11.98 -18.02 -23.34
N SER A 6 -12.18 -16.82 -23.89
CA SER A 6 -11.19 -15.75 -23.87
C SER A 6 -10.92 -15.21 -22.46
N LEU A 7 -11.95 -15.11 -21.60
CA LEU A 7 -11.80 -14.74 -20.20
C LEU A 7 -11.07 -15.80 -19.38
N VAL A 8 -11.37 -17.08 -19.60
CA VAL A 8 -10.68 -18.20 -18.96
C VAL A 8 -9.23 -18.30 -19.45
N ALA A 9 -8.99 -18.16 -20.76
CA ALA A 9 -7.64 -18.14 -21.32
C ALA A 9 -6.83 -16.92 -20.83
N ALA A 10 -7.44 -15.72 -20.78
CA ALA A 10 -6.84 -14.53 -20.20
C ALA A 10 -6.50 -14.74 -18.71
N SER A 11 -7.39 -15.38 -17.95
CA SER A 11 -7.18 -15.71 -16.53
C SER A 11 -6.05 -16.74 -16.32
N LEU A 12 -5.85 -17.65 -17.27
CA LEU A 12 -4.75 -18.62 -17.28
C LEU A 12 -3.42 -17.98 -17.71
N THR A 13 -3.43 -17.02 -18.63
CA THR A 13 -2.21 -16.23 -18.97
C THR A 13 -1.86 -15.18 -17.91
N LEU A 14 -2.84 -14.72 -17.12
CA LEU A 14 -2.66 -13.95 -15.89
C LEU A 14 -2.28 -14.84 -14.70
N ALA A 15 -2.11 -16.15 -14.87
CA ALA A 15 -1.56 -17.02 -13.84
C ALA A 15 -0.04 -16.83 -13.67
N ALA A 16 0.47 -15.59 -13.72
CA ALA A 16 1.75 -15.33 -13.09
C ALA A 16 1.53 -15.57 -11.58
N PRO A 17 2.34 -16.43 -10.94
CA PRO A 17 2.08 -16.87 -9.59
C PRO A 17 2.00 -15.67 -8.65
N VAL A 18 0.92 -15.57 -7.89
CA VAL A 18 0.87 -14.67 -6.73
C VAL A 18 2.02 -15.06 -5.83
N ARG A 19 2.96 -14.13 -5.63
CA ARG A 19 4.15 -14.37 -4.81
C ARG A 19 4.14 -13.44 -3.64
N PHE A 20 4.59 -13.93 -2.49
CA PHE A 20 4.96 -13.04 -1.41
C PHE A 20 6.09 -12.13 -1.92
N ASP A 21 5.88 -10.81 -1.83
CA ASP A 21 6.86 -9.83 -2.29
C ASP A 21 7.63 -9.28 -1.10
N ARG A 22 6.93 -8.62 -0.17
CA ARG A 22 7.58 -7.87 0.92
C ARG A 22 6.65 -7.61 2.10
N VAL A 23 7.26 -7.13 3.18
CA VAL A 23 6.56 -6.46 4.28
C VAL A 23 6.94 -4.99 4.26
N ASP A 24 5.95 -4.11 4.25
CA ASP A 24 6.12 -2.67 4.36
C ASP A 24 5.68 -2.21 5.76
N LEU A 25 6.49 -1.36 6.39
CA LEU A 25 6.11 -0.50 7.50
C LEU A 25 5.67 0.84 6.92
N LEU A 26 4.40 1.18 7.14
CA LEU A 26 3.81 2.39 6.62
C LEU A 26 3.54 3.37 7.74
N SER A 27 3.92 4.62 7.51
CA SER A 27 3.44 5.74 8.31
C SER A 27 2.03 6.14 7.82
N GLU A 28 1.02 5.32 8.10
CA GLU A 28 -0.37 5.71 7.83
C GLU A 28 -0.92 6.51 9.02
N ASP A 29 -1.65 7.58 8.74
CA ASP A 29 -2.43 8.32 9.73
C ASP A 29 -3.92 8.02 9.57
N GLY A 30 -4.57 7.72 10.71
CA GLY A 30 -5.89 8.29 10.98
C GLY A 30 -7.12 7.40 10.99
N GLY A 31 -7.01 6.07 10.96
CA GLY A 31 -8.22 5.24 11.09
C GLY A 31 -7.94 3.81 11.50
N THR A 32 -7.73 3.60 12.79
CA THR A 32 -7.74 2.25 13.33
C THR A 32 -9.19 1.70 13.31
N PHE A 33 -9.34 0.44 12.93
CA PHE A 33 -10.60 -0.31 13.15
C PHE A 33 -10.84 -0.58 14.65
N LEU A 34 -9.74 -0.60 15.43
CA LEU A 34 -9.71 -0.71 16.88
C LEU A 34 -9.15 0.59 17.44
N HIS A 35 -10.00 1.37 18.10
CA HIS A 35 -9.57 2.48 18.93
C HIS A 35 -8.73 1.91 20.09
N TYR A 36 -7.44 1.68 19.87
CA TYR A 36 -6.51 1.47 20.97
C TYR A 36 -6.14 2.85 21.48
N ASP A 37 -6.95 3.35 22.40
CA ASP A 37 -6.41 4.18 23.46
C ASP A 37 -5.36 3.33 24.18
N MET A 38 -4.11 3.39 23.71
CA MET A 38 -2.99 2.98 24.53
C MET A 38 -3.05 3.90 25.75
N PRO A 39 -3.26 3.39 26.98
CA PRO A 39 -3.16 4.23 28.15
C PRO A 39 -1.70 4.65 28.26
N LEU A 40 -1.40 5.86 27.79
CA LEU A 40 -0.12 6.50 28.04
C LEU A 40 -0.14 6.88 29.53
N ALA A 41 0.37 5.97 30.37
CA ALA A 41 0.79 6.32 31.71
C ALA A 41 2.00 7.27 31.59
N GLY A 42 1.73 8.56 31.44
CA GLY A 42 2.75 9.59 31.32
C GLY A 42 2.15 10.94 31.00
N ALA A 43 1.98 11.77 32.02
CA ALA A 43 1.56 13.16 31.91
C ALA A 43 2.64 13.98 31.19
N TYR A 44 2.56 14.06 29.86
CA TYR A 44 3.28 15.06 29.09
C TYR A 44 2.28 15.91 28.32
N ALA A 45 2.60 17.21 28.23
CA ALA A 45 1.83 18.22 27.50
C ALA A 45 1.49 17.73 26.08
N PRO A 46 0.36 18.18 25.49
CA PRO A 46 -0.02 17.83 24.13
C PRO A 46 0.96 18.50 23.14
N MET A 47 2.15 17.92 23.00
CA MET A 47 2.97 18.11 21.83
C MET A 47 2.19 17.54 20.65
N VAL A 48 2.26 18.21 19.49
CA VAL A 48 1.80 17.67 18.21
C VAL A 48 2.71 16.49 17.87
N ALA A 49 2.49 15.37 18.55
CA ALA A 49 3.11 14.12 18.23
C ALA A 49 2.51 13.74 16.87
N LEU A 50 3.32 13.85 15.82
CA LEU A 50 3.11 13.11 14.59
C LEU A 50 3.03 11.63 15.01
N ARG A 51 1.82 11.16 15.30
CA ARG A 51 1.54 9.77 15.64
C ARG A 51 1.69 8.99 14.35
N PHE A 52 2.92 8.57 14.05
CA PHE A 52 3.17 7.57 13.04
C PHE A 52 2.69 6.23 13.59
N LEU A 53 1.46 5.84 13.30
CA LEU A 53 1.03 4.48 13.57
C LEU A 53 1.67 3.60 12.50
N GLU A 54 2.83 3.05 12.81
CA GLU A 54 3.56 2.16 11.91
C GLU A 54 2.75 0.90 11.68
N GLN A 55 2.08 0.81 10.54
CA GLN A 55 1.34 -0.38 10.18
C GLN A 55 2.22 -1.35 9.43
N VAL A 56 2.24 -2.59 9.91
CA VAL A 56 2.79 -3.72 9.17
C VAL A 56 1.80 -4.08 8.06
N LYS A 57 2.25 -3.98 6.82
CA LYS A 57 1.50 -4.35 5.63
C LYS A 57 2.23 -5.47 4.92
N VAL A 58 1.54 -6.58 4.72
CA VAL A 58 2.03 -7.70 3.92
C VAL A 58 1.66 -7.45 2.46
N VAL A 59 2.62 -7.56 1.55
CA VAL A 59 2.45 -7.28 0.13
C VAL A 59 2.76 -8.52 -0.71
N PHE A 60 1.83 -8.85 -1.59
CA PHE A 60 1.95 -9.89 -2.59
C PHE A 60 2.08 -9.25 -3.97
N SER A 61 3.02 -9.74 -4.78
CA SER A 61 3.10 -9.37 -6.18
C SER A 61 2.06 -10.15 -6.98
N LEU A 62 1.41 -9.41 -7.87
CA LEU A 62 0.44 -9.87 -8.84
C LEU A 62 1.04 -9.70 -10.26
N PRO A 63 0.45 -10.35 -11.28
CA PRO A 63 0.85 -10.14 -12.66
C PRO A 63 0.82 -8.65 -13.07
N VAL A 64 1.61 -8.30 -14.10
CA VAL A 64 1.56 -6.98 -14.75
C VAL A 64 1.95 -5.81 -13.82
N GLY A 65 2.83 -6.05 -12.85
CA GLY A 65 3.33 -4.98 -11.95
C GLY A 65 2.30 -4.48 -10.94
N LEU A 66 1.23 -5.26 -10.74
CA LEU A 66 0.27 -5.04 -9.68
C LEU A 66 0.76 -5.67 -8.37
N TYR A 67 0.33 -5.11 -7.25
CA TYR A 67 0.63 -5.60 -5.92
C TYR A 67 -0.61 -5.48 -5.04
N ALA A 68 -0.97 -6.57 -4.39
CA ALA A 68 -2.02 -6.59 -3.38
C ALA A 68 -1.38 -6.50 -1.99
N GLY A 69 -1.85 -5.56 -1.19
CA GLY A 69 -1.35 -5.37 0.16
C GLY A 69 -2.46 -5.45 1.20
N ALA A 70 -2.18 -6.09 2.34
CA ALA A 70 -3.09 -6.18 3.46
C ALA A 70 -2.40 -5.76 4.75
N SER A 71 -3.06 -4.90 5.53
CA SER A 71 -2.72 -4.56 6.90
C SER A 71 -3.94 -4.82 7.80
N ILE A 72 -3.78 -4.61 9.10
CA ILE A 72 -4.88 -4.71 10.06
C ILE A 72 -5.99 -3.69 9.75
N SER A 73 -5.65 -2.53 9.19
CA SER A 73 -6.61 -1.44 9.00
C SER A 73 -7.16 -1.31 7.57
N SER A 74 -6.45 -1.86 6.58
CA SER A 74 -6.77 -1.65 5.17
C SER A 74 -6.32 -2.81 4.27
N GLN A 75 -6.97 -2.90 3.12
CA GLN A 75 -6.50 -3.62 1.96
C GLN A 75 -6.15 -2.61 0.87
N SER A 76 -5.24 -2.97 -0.03
CA SER A 76 -4.86 -2.08 -1.12
C SER A 76 -4.51 -2.85 -2.37
N LEU A 77 -4.79 -2.24 -3.50
CA LEU A 77 -4.29 -2.64 -4.81
C LEU A 77 -3.39 -1.53 -5.31
N SER A 78 -2.17 -1.88 -5.70
CA SER A 78 -1.16 -0.92 -6.10
C SER A 78 -0.49 -1.33 -7.40
N TYR A 79 -0.03 -0.35 -8.14
CA TYR A 79 0.77 -0.53 -9.34
C TYR A 79 2.12 0.15 -9.11
N GLU A 80 3.21 -0.55 -9.45
CA GLU A 80 4.54 0.04 -9.45
C GLU A 80 5.12 0.07 -10.86
N GLY A 81 5.52 1.26 -11.30
CA GLY A 81 6.24 1.45 -12.56
C GLY A 81 7.69 1.83 -12.32
N MET A 82 8.60 1.30 -13.12
CA MET A 82 10.02 1.62 -13.05
C MET A 82 10.27 3.02 -13.61
N LEU A 83 10.86 3.91 -12.81
CA LEU A 83 11.36 5.21 -13.29
C LEU A 83 12.82 5.11 -13.73
N TRP A 84 13.63 4.35 -13.00
CA TRP A 84 15.05 4.20 -13.27
C TRP A 84 15.59 2.90 -12.68
N ARG A 85 16.56 2.27 -13.34
CA ARG A 85 17.23 1.06 -12.85
C ARG A 85 18.74 1.15 -13.07
N SER A 86 19.52 0.84 -12.03
CA SER A 86 20.96 0.62 -12.10
C SER A 86 21.30 -0.79 -12.59
N GLN A 87 22.48 -0.95 -13.18
CA GLN A 87 23.09 -2.26 -13.46
C GLN A 87 23.32 -3.08 -12.18
N GLU A 88 23.50 -2.43 -11.03
CA GLU A 88 23.68 -3.06 -9.72
C GLU A 88 22.36 -3.52 -9.07
N GLY A 89 21.24 -3.50 -9.81
CA GLY A 89 19.93 -3.94 -9.29
C GLY A 89 19.24 -2.93 -8.36
N ARG A 90 19.75 -1.70 -8.26
CA ARG A 90 19.03 -0.59 -7.62
C ARG A 90 17.98 -0.02 -8.55
N GLY A 91 16.89 0.52 -8.02
CA GLY A 91 15.87 1.13 -8.85
C GLY A 91 15.05 2.18 -8.14
N LEU A 92 14.59 3.16 -8.90
CA LEU A 92 13.57 4.10 -8.50
C LEU A 92 12.27 3.69 -9.17
N VAL A 93 11.21 3.53 -8.38
CA VAL A 93 9.87 3.20 -8.87
C VAL A 93 8.90 4.29 -8.46
N TRP A 94 7.89 4.53 -9.29
CA TRP A 94 6.70 5.24 -8.86
C TRP A 94 5.64 4.23 -8.43
N THR A 95 4.77 4.62 -7.51
CA THR A 95 3.70 3.79 -6.99
C THR A 95 2.40 4.58 -7.03
N GLY A 96 1.34 3.95 -7.50
CA GLY A 96 -0.04 4.42 -7.34
C GLY A 96 -0.88 3.31 -6.73
N SER A 97 -1.71 3.63 -5.73
CA SER A 97 -2.53 2.64 -5.05
C SER A 97 -3.92 3.12 -4.69
N LEU A 98 -4.85 2.19 -4.67
CA LEU A 98 -6.20 2.37 -4.14
C LEU A 98 -6.31 1.59 -2.83
N HIS A 99 -6.92 2.23 -1.84
CA HIS A 99 -7.07 1.69 -0.51
C HIS A 99 -8.54 1.44 -0.21
N THR A 100 -8.80 0.26 0.35
CA THR A 100 -10.11 -0.18 0.76
C THR A 100 -10.10 -0.59 2.23
N ARG A 101 -11.22 -0.41 2.91
CA ARG A 101 -11.47 -0.94 4.26
C ARG A 101 -12.70 -1.82 4.19
N LEU A 102 -12.56 -3.13 4.41
CA LEU A 102 -13.64 -4.09 4.23
C LEU A 102 -14.28 -3.94 2.84
N LEU A 103 -13.44 -3.88 1.79
CA LEU A 103 -13.83 -3.65 0.39
C LEU A 103 -14.46 -2.28 0.07
N MET A 104 -14.64 -1.39 1.05
CA MET A 104 -15.09 -0.03 0.79
C MET A 104 -13.91 0.85 0.36
N PRO A 105 -13.93 1.48 -0.83
CA PRO A 105 -12.88 2.41 -1.23
C PRO A 105 -12.92 3.66 -0.32
N TYR A 106 -11.80 3.92 0.34
CA TYR A 106 -11.67 5.06 1.26
C TYR A 106 -10.49 5.97 0.93
N GLY A 107 -9.62 5.59 0.00
CA GLY A 107 -8.48 6.44 -0.33
C GLY A 107 -7.63 5.95 -1.48
N ALA A 108 -6.63 6.77 -1.80
CA ALA A 108 -5.62 6.50 -2.79
C ALA A 108 -4.26 6.99 -2.27
N HIS A 109 -3.18 6.42 -2.78
CA HIS A 109 -1.82 6.87 -2.50
C HIS A 109 -1.03 6.96 -3.79
N VAL A 110 -0.12 7.93 -3.83
CA VAL A 110 0.84 8.10 -4.89
C VAL A 110 2.19 8.45 -4.29
N GLY A 111 3.26 7.89 -4.84
CA GLY A 111 4.59 8.18 -4.34
C GLY A 111 5.68 7.59 -5.20
N VAL A 112 6.89 7.69 -4.67
CA VAL A 112 8.10 7.09 -5.24
C VAL A 112 8.78 6.24 -4.19
N ALA A 113 9.44 5.18 -4.64
CA ALA A 113 10.25 4.35 -3.77
C ALA A 113 11.58 4.01 -4.42
N TRP A 114 12.63 4.09 -3.60
CA TRP A 114 13.95 3.58 -3.93
C TRP A 114 14.07 2.14 -3.45
N ARG A 115 14.61 1.28 -4.30
CA ARG A 115 14.90 -0.13 -4.01
C ARG A 115 16.40 -0.37 -4.11
N ALA A 116 16.96 -1.01 -3.08
CA ALA A 116 18.36 -1.41 -3.03
C ALA A 116 18.47 -2.80 -2.39
N GLY A 117 18.61 -3.83 -3.22
CA GLY A 117 18.55 -5.22 -2.74
C GLY A 117 17.19 -5.51 -2.10
N PRO A 118 17.13 -6.09 -0.89
CA PRO A 118 15.86 -6.39 -0.24
C PRO A 118 15.16 -5.15 0.37
N LEU A 119 15.86 -4.02 0.46
CA LEU A 119 15.35 -2.82 1.11
C LEU A 119 14.58 -1.95 0.11
N ARG A 120 13.42 -1.45 0.55
CA ARG A 120 12.62 -0.44 -0.13
C ARG A 120 12.43 0.76 0.81
N VAL A 121 12.65 1.96 0.33
CA VAL A 121 12.35 3.20 1.07
C VAL A 121 11.49 4.08 0.18
N GLY A 122 10.32 4.47 0.66
CA GLY A 122 9.32 5.21 -0.11
C GLY A 122 8.88 6.49 0.58
N ALA A 123 8.52 7.47 -0.24
CA ALA A 123 7.89 8.71 0.18
C ALA A 123 6.75 9.05 -0.79
N GLY A 124 5.69 9.68 -0.28
CA GLY A 124 4.54 9.99 -1.10
C GLY A 124 3.48 10.77 -0.34
N ALA A 125 2.28 10.79 -0.92
CA ALA A 125 1.09 11.37 -0.32
C ALA A 125 -0.06 10.37 -0.38
N SER A 126 -0.85 10.32 0.69
CA SER A 126 -2.09 9.57 0.78
C SER A 126 -3.25 10.54 0.84
N LEU A 127 -4.30 10.25 0.07
CA LEU A 127 -5.59 10.90 0.07
C LEU A 127 -6.60 9.92 0.67
N SER A 128 -7.23 10.26 1.79
CA SER A 128 -8.18 9.38 2.46
C SER A 128 -9.44 10.11 2.94
N THR A 129 -10.52 9.36 3.07
CA THR A 129 -11.78 9.76 3.71
C THR A 129 -12.04 8.92 4.96
N GLN A 130 -12.90 9.42 5.85
CA GLN A 130 -13.43 8.69 7.00
C GLN A 130 -14.69 7.87 6.68
N ALA A 131 -15.06 7.74 5.40
CA ALA A 131 -16.20 6.97 4.98
C ALA A 131 -16.12 5.51 5.48
N THR A 132 -17.24 5.01 6.01
CA THR A 132 -17.40 3.62 6.45
C THR A 132 -18.73 3.07 5.94
N TRP A 133 -18.91 1.75 5.97
CA TRP A 133 -20.19 1.13 5.61
C TRP A 133 -21.37 1.63 6.47
N ALA A 134 -21.11 2.07 7.70
CA ALA A 134 -22.12 2.67 8.57
C ALA A 134 -22.37 4.17 8.27
N ARG A 135 -21.39 4.88 7.70
CA ARG A 135 -21.46 6.30 7.35
C ARG A 135 -20.70 6.55 6.03
N PRO A 136 -21.36 6.37 4.88
CA PRO A 136 -20.73 6.50 3.56
C PRO A 136 -20.66 7.97 3.12
N GLU A 137 -19.92 8.79 3.88
CA GLU A 137 -19.73 10.20 3.59
C GLU A 137 -18.33 10.45 3.02
N TRP A 138 -18.23 10.79 1.73
CA TRP A 138 -16.98 11.14 1.04
C TRP A 138 -16.75 12.66 0.93
N SER A 139 -17.40 13.45 1.78
CA SER A 139 -17.28 14.91 1.78
C SER A 139 -15.98 15.39 2.42
N GLN A 140 -15.39 14.58 3.31
CA GLN A 140 -14.19 14.93 4.06
C GLN A 140 -12.98 14.16 3.56
N TRP A 141 -12.14 14.86 2.80
CA TRP A 141 -10.87 14.32 2.32
C TRP A 141 -9.70 14.90 3.11
N ARG A 142 -8.72 14.04 3.42
CA ARG A 142 -7.47 14.42 4.07
C ARG A 142 -6.32 14.00 3.17
N VAL A 143 -5.35 14.89 2.99
CA VAL A 143 -4.10 14.60 2.29
C VAL A 143 -2.98 14.63 3.30
N LEU A 144 -2.20 13.55 3.36
CA LEU A 144 -1.14 13.38 4.36
C LEU A 144 0.14 12.87 3.70
N PRO A 145 1.31 13.37 4.12
CA PRO A 145 2.57 12.81 3.69
C PRO A 145 2.73 11.40 4.24
N THR A 146 3.34 10.52 3.46
CA THR A 146 3.61 9.14 3.85
C THR A 146 5.07 8.80 3.64
N LEU A 147 5.64 8.09 4.60
CA LEU A 147 6.92 7.40 4.49
C LEU A 147 6.67 5.90 4.61
N ALA A 148 7.46 5.13 3.88
CA ALA A 148 7.38 3.68 3.87
C ALA A 148 8.78 3.08 3.91
N VAL A 149 8.95 2.03 4.71
CA VAL A 149 10.17 1.20 4.68
C VAL A 149 9.74 -0.24 4.49
N GLY A 150 10.29 -0.91 3.49
CA GLY A 150 9.93 -2.28 3.14
C GLY A 150 11.13 -3.21 3.08
N ILE A 151 10.89 -4.48 3.40
CA ILE A 151 11.87 -5.55 3.27
C ILE A 151 11.24 -6.71 2.49
N GLY A 152 11.85 -7.10 1.38
CA GLY A 152 11.39 -8.23 0.58
C GLY A 152 12.10 -8.40 -0.76
N SER A 153 11.50 -9.18 -1.65
CA SER A 153 12.09 -9.54 -2.94
C SER A 153 12.22 -8.33 -3.87
N ASN A 154 13.37 -8.20 -4.55
CA ASN A 154 13.60 -7.16 -5.55
C ASN A 154 13.12 -7.60 -6.95
N VAL A 155 11.94 -8.22 -7.03
CA VAL A 155 11.37 -8.61 -8.32
C VAL A 155 10.65 -7.39 -8.88
N ALA A 156 11.36 -6.65 -9.72
CA ALA A 156 10.76 -5.57 -10.48
C ALA A 156 9.81 -6.13 -11.56
N PRO A 157 8.77 -5.37 -11.97
CA PRO A 157 7.87 -5.81 -13.03
C PRO A 157 8.65 -6.06 -14.32
N GLY A 158 8.52 -7.26 -14.90
CA GLY A 158 9.12 -7.62 -16.19
C GLY A 158 10.07 -8.82 -16.22
N MET A 159 10.07 -9.67 -15.19
CA MET A 159 10.52 -11.07 -15.33
C MET A 159 9.32 -12.00 -15.44
#